data_AF-A0A963DE93-F1
#
_entry.id   AF-A0A963DE93-F1
#
_cell.length_a   1.000
_cell.length_b   1.000
_cell.length_c   1.000
_cell.angle_alpha   90.00
_cell.angle_beta   90.00
_cell.angle_gamma   90.00
#
_symmetry.space_group_name_H-M   'P 1'
#
loop_
_entity.id
_entity.type
_entity.pdbx_description
1 polymer ?
#
loop_
_entity_poly.entity_id
_entity_poly.type
_entity_poly.pdbx_seq_one_letter_code
_entity_poly.pdbx_strand_id
1 'polypeptide(L)'
;MKSNHIVLPVVLAILLAACAGRPSAPPQQKIAFMDSRIFDDELSRSLQAGFDEVTVETDASVTLAAIPERMDKWLYTVREADHPVVAKPSKQPLTRSIGLVALIQAIATGTYDWLRESLTYSPARNYDATLIYDKASGRVEKVVFRAVPKAQRVSTNP
;
A
#
# COMPACT_ATOMS: atom_id res chain seq x y z
N MET A 1 32.57 -26.88 53.88
CA MET A 1 31.75 -27.44 52.78
C MET A 1 31.13 -26.29 52.01
N LYS A 2 31.24 -26.34 50.68
CA LYS A 2 30.75 -25.38 49.68
C LYS A 2 29.21 -25.35 49.65
N SER A 3 28.63 -24.18 49.43
CA SER A 3 27.47 -24.06 48.55
C SER A 3 27.48 -22.73 47.81
N ASN A 4 27.66 -22.86 46.51
CA ASN A 4 27.70 -21.83 45.48
C ASN A 4 26.28 -21.29 45.25
N HIS A 5 26.02 -20.04 45.61
CA HIS A 5 24.77 -19.34 45.26
C HIS A 5 24.94 -18.41 44.03
N ILE A 6 25.92 -18.65 43.17
CA ILE A 6 26.26 -17.79 42.01
C ILE A 6 25.90 -18.50 40.69
N VAL A 7 24.67 -18.98 40.54
CA VAL A 7 24.21 -19.55 39.25
C VAL A 7 22.92 -18.90 38.75
N LEU A 8 22.23 -18.13 39.59
CA LEU A 8 20.88 -17.64 39.27
C LEU A 8 20.78 -16.31 38.46
N PRO A 9 21.75 -15.37 38.42
CA PRO A 9 21.53 -14.13 37.67
C PRO A 9 21.93 -14.23 36.18
N VAL A 10 22.62 -15.30 35.75
CA VAL A 10 23.23 -15.35 34.40
C VAL A 10 22.22 -15.78 33.32
N VAL A 11 21.16 -16.52 33.67
CA VAL A 11 20.19 -17.03 32.69
C VAL A 11 19.20 -15.95 32.22
N LEU A 12 18.98 -14.90 33.01
CA LEU A 12 18.02 -13.83 32.66
C LEU A 12 18.56 -12.82 31.63
N ALA A 13 19.88 -12.73 31.45
CA ALA A 13 20.50 -11.76 30.55
C ALA A 13 20.53 -12.20 29.06
N ILE A 14 20.29 -13.48 28.76
CA ILE A 14 20.47 -14.03 27.40
C ILE A 14 19.19 -13.85 26.52
N LEU A 15 18.03 -13.59 27.13
CA LEU A 15 16.76 -13.44 26.37
C LEU A 15 16.57 -12.07 25.70
N LEU A 16 17.43 -11.08 25.96
CA LEU A 16 17.29 -9.73 25.40
C LEU A 16 18.00 -9.52 24.06
N ALA A 17 18.84 -10.46 23.60
CA ALA A 17 19.62 -10.30 22.36
C ALA A 17 18.91 -10.81 21.09
N ALA A 18 17.73 -11.42 21.20
CA ALA A 18 17.02 -12.00 20.05
C ALA A 18 16.15 -11.00 19.26
N CYS A 19 16.10 -9.73 19.67
CA CYS A 19 15.41 -8.66 18.94
C CYS A 19 16.35 -7.90 17.99
N ALA A 20 17.32 -8.58 17.38
CA ALA A 20 17.93 -8.05 16.16
C ALA A 20 16.91 -8.27 15.03
N GLY A 21 15.95 -7.33 14.92
CA GLY A 21 14.96 -7.30 13.86
C GLY A 21 15.64 -7.53 12.52
N ARG A 22 15.11 -8.46 11.72
CA ARG A 22 15.62 -8.71 10.37
C ARG A 22 15.75 -7.36 9.66
N PRO A 23 16.87 -7.09 8.95
CA PRO A 23 16.99 -5.88 8.16
C PRO A 23 15.82 -5.86 7.17
N SER A 24 14.84 -5.00 7.42
CA SER A 24 13.78 -4.74 6.47
C SER A 24 14.39 -3.96 5.32
N ALA A 25 14.10 -4.34 4.08
CA ALA A 25 14.47 -3.54 2.93
C ALA A 25 13.97 -2.09 3.11
N PRO A 26 14.77 -1.08 2.68
CA PRO A 26 14.36 0.32 2.78
C PRO A 26 13.08 0.57 1.98
N PRO A 27 12.25 1.56 2.36
CA PRO A 27 11.05 1.93 1.60
C PRO A 27 11.43 2.40 0.18
N GLN A 28 10.58 2.10 -0.80
CA GLN A 28 10.84 2.34 -2.22
C GLN A 28 9.70 3.11 -2.87
N GLN A 29 10.02 4.04 -3.78
CA GLN A 29 9.00 4.75 -4.57
C GLN A 29 8.44 3.91 -5.72
N LYS A 30 9.08 2.79 -6.06
CA LYS A 30 8.65 1.87 -7.12
C LYS A 30 8.67 0.45 -6.56
N ILE A 31 7.55 -0.24 -6.64
CA ILE A 31 7.34 -1.58 -6.07
C ILE A 31 6.73 -2.45 -7.17
N ALA A 32 7.19 -3.69 -7.30
CA ALA A 32 6.54 -4.66 -8.16
C ALA A 32 5.37 -5.30 -7.42
N PHE A 33 4.20 -5.36 -8.04
CA PHE A 33 3.08 -6.09 -7.51
C PHE A 33 3.42 -7.58 -7.43
N MET A 34 3.07 -8.19 -6.29
CA MET A 34 3.04 -9.63 -6.11
C MET A 34 1.91 -9.95 -5.14
N ASP A 35 1.19 -11.05 -5.37
CA ASP A 35 0.15 -11.47 -4.44
C ASP A 35 0.74 -12.18 -3.22
N SER A 36 1.44 -11.41 -2.39
CA SER A 36 2.13 -11.93 -1.21
C SER A 36 2.11 -10.92 -0.06
N ARG A 37 2.37 -11.40 1.15
CA ARG A 37 2.49 -10.53 2.33
C ARG A 37 3.68 -9.57 2.22
N ILE A 38 4.74 -9.97 1.50
CA ILE A 38 5.94 -9.16 1.30
C ILE A 38 5.56 -7.85 0.58
N PHE A 39 4.70 -7.94 -0.44
CA PHE A 39 4.16 -6.75 -1.11
C PHE A 39 3.42 -5.81 -0.15
N ASP A 40 2.54 -6.35 0.69
CA ASP A 40 1.78 -5.52 1.63
C ASP A 40 2.71 -4.81 2.62
N ASP A 41 3.72 -5.52 3.14
CA ASP A 41 4.71 -4.95 4.05
C ASP A 41 5.56 -3.87 3.34
N GLU A 42 5.95 -4.08 2.08
CA GLU A 42 6.72 -3.12 1.28
C GLU A 42 5.92 -1.87 0.93
N LEU A 43 4.67 -2.03 0.48
CA LEU A 43 3.80 -0.92 0.15
C LEU A 43 3.43 -0.12 1.40
N SER A 44 3.09 -0.78 2.50
CA SER A 44 2.82 -0.13 3.79
C SER A 44 3.96 0.77 4.23
N ARG A 45 5.19 0.23 4.27
CA ARG A 45 6.39 1.01 4.65
C ARG A 45 6.64 2.18 3.71
N SER A 46 6.45 1.97 2.41
CA SER A 46 6.73 3.00 1.40
C SER A 46 5.73 4.15 1.46
N LEU A 47 4.45 3.86 1.69
CA LEU A 47 3.43 4.89 1.92
C LEU A 47 3.63 5.58 3.28
N GLN A 48 4.02 4.84 4.31
CA GLN A 48 4.32 5.39 5.64
C GLN A 48 5.54 6.31 5.63
N ALA A 49 6.52 6.05 4.75
CA ALA A 49 7.67 6.93 4.54
C ALA A 49 7.28 8.32 3.99
N GLY A 50 6.04 8.47 3.51
CA GLY A 50 5.49 9.77 3.13
C GLY A 50 6.03 10.33 1.82
N PHE A 51 6.45 9.45 0.90
CA PHE A 51 6.84 9.86 -0.45
C PHE A 51 5.70 10.59 -1.16
N ASP A 52 6.02 11.62 -1.96
CA ASP A 52 5.00 12.34 -2.73
C ASP A 52 4.27 11.44 -3.73
N GLU A 53 4.99 10.44 -4.27
CA GLU A 53 4.46 9.45 -5.18
C GLU A 53 5.09 8.07 -4.90
N VAL A 54 4.24 7.03 -4.86
CA VAL A 54 4.65 5.62 -4.85
C VAL A 54 3.96 4.90 -6.01
N THR A 55 4.74 4.26 -6.86
CA THR A 55 4.26 3.51 -8.03
C THR A 55 4.34 2.01 -7.75
N VAL A 56 3.23 1.31 -7.98
CA VAL A 56 3.17 -0.14 -8.02
C VAL A 56 3.09 -0.59 -9.48
N GLU A 57 4.13 -1.25 -9.98
CA GLU A 57 4.16 -1.86 -11.31
C GLU A 57 3.43 -3.20 -11.28
N THR A 58 2.47 -3.41 -12.18
CA THR A 58 1.65 -4.62 -12.20
C THR A 58 2.13 -5.60 -13.26
N ASP A 59 1.87 -6.89 -13.03
CA ASP A 59 2.10 -7.90 -14.06
C ASP A 59 0.95 -7.94 -15.09
N ALA A 60 1.09 -8.78 -16.11
CA ALA A 60 0.12 -8.88 -17.21
C ALA A 60 -1.25 -9.44 -16.82
N SER A 61 -1.39 -10.04 -15.62
CA SER A 61 -2.64 -10.62 -15.15
C SER A 61 -3.60 -9.58 -14.57
N VAL A 62 -3.10 -8.42 -14.16
CA VAL A 62 -3.92 -7.37 -13.56
C VAL A 62 -4.67 -6.58 -14.64
N THR A 63 -5.99 -6.59 -14.57
CA THR A 63 -6.85 -5.84 -15.50
C THR A 63 -7.89 -5.03 -14.72
N LEU A 64 -8.49 -4.02 -15.35
CA LEU A 64 -9.58 -3.25 -14.74
C LEU A 64 -10.81 -4.13 -14.40
N ALA A 65 -10.99 -5.24 -15.10
CA ALA A 65 -12.09 -6.17 -14.87
C ALA A 65 -11.78 -7.22 -13.78
N ALA A 66 -10.51 -7.44 -13.49
CA ALA A 66 -10.04 -8.44 -12.54
C ALA A 66 -8.84 -7.88 -11.77
N ILE A 67 -9.16 -7.08 -10.76
CA ILE A 67 -8.16 -6.54 -9.83
C ILE A 67 -7.96 -7.58 -8.72
N PRO A 68 -6.71 -8.00 -8.44
CA PRO A 68 -6.43 -8.90 -7.33
C PRO A 68 -6.94 -8.35 -6.01
N GLU A 69 -7.53 -9.21 -5.18
CA GLU A 69 -8.10 -8.86 -3.87
C GLU A 69 -7.12 -8.04 -3.02
N ARG A 70 -5.83 -8.40 -3.03
CA ARG A 70 -4.80 -7.69 -2.28
C ARG A 70 -4.67 -6.24 -2.71
N MET A 71 -4.62 -5.97 -4.01
CA MET A 71 -4.62 -4.61 -4.54
C MET A 71 -5.94 -3.90 -4.23
N ASP A 72 -7.07 -4.62 -4.31
CA ASP A 72 -8.38 -4.07 -4.02
C ASP A 72 -8.49 -3.53 -2.58
N LYS A 73 -7.90 -4.21 -1.59
CA LYS A 73 -7.85 -3.75 -0.19
C LYS A 73 -7.11 -2.41 -0.03
N TRP A 74 -6.03 -2.20 -0.77
CA TRP A 74 -5.31 -0.92 -0.78
C TRP A 74 -6.16 0.20 -1.38
N LEU A 75 -6.79 -0.06 -2.53
CA LEU A 75 -7.67 0.89 -3.21
C LEU A 75 -8.94 1.19 -2.39
N TYR A 76 -9.50 0.17 -1.72
CA TYR A 76 -10.60 0.32 -0.79
C TYR A 76 -10.23 1.28 0.35
N THR A 77 -9.03 1.13 0.92
CA THR A 77 -8.58 1.98 2.04
C THR A 77 -8.39 3.44 1.62
N VAL A 78 -7.94 3.70 0.39
CA VAL A 78 -7.92 5.04 -0.21
C VAL A 78 -9.34 5.61 -0.30
N ARG A 79 -10.28 4.85 -0.88
CA ARG A 79 -11.67 5.28 -1.04
C ARG A 79 -12.38 5.50 0.30
N GLU A 80 -12.14 4.63 1.28
CA GLU A 80 -12.74 4.71 2.62
C GLU A 80 -12.33 5.98 3.36
N ALA A 81 -11.14 6.51 3.07
CA ALA A 81 -10.65 7.78 3.58
C ALA A 81 -11.12 9.00 2.74
N ASP A 82 -12.17 8.82 1.91
CA ASP A 82 -12.72 9.84 1.02
C ASP A 82 -11.72 10.39 -0.03
N HIS A 83 -10.66 9.63 -0.34
CA HIS A 83 -9.70 9.98 -1.37
C HIS A 83 -10.01 9.31 -2.72
N PRO A 84 -9.79 10.01 -3.85
CA PRO A 84 -10.12 9.50 -5.17
C PRO A 84 -9.28 8.28 -5.57
N VAL A 85 -9.98 7.27 -6.09
CA VAL A 85 -9.42 6.17 -6.89
C VAL A 85 -9.92 6.33 -8.33
N VAL A 86 -9.02 6.58 -9.28
CA VAL A 86 -9.38 6.84 -10.69
C VAL A 86 -8.57 5.97 -11.64
N ALA A 87 -9.10 5.71 -12.85
CA ALA A 87 -8.35 5.05 -13.91
C ALA A 87 -8.08 6.01 -15.07
N LYS A 88 -6.88 5.95 -15.65
CA LYS A 88 -6.46 6.76 -16.80
C LYS A 88 -5.76 5.89 -17.84
N PRO A 89 -6.09 6.05 -19.14
CA PRO A 89 -5.40 5.29 -20.19
C PRO A 89 -3.93 5.75 -20.29
N SER A 90 -3.01 4.81 -20.53
CA SER A 90 -1.56 5.08 -20.65
C SER A 90 -1.21 5.92 -21.88
N LYS A 91 -2.05 5.86 -22.91
CA LYS A 91 -1.94 6.67 -24.14
C LYS A 91 -3.25 7.42 -24.37
N GLN A 92 -3.22 8.75 -24.31
CA GLN A 92 -4.32 9.60 -24.80
C GLN A 92 -4.02 10.01 -26.25
N PRO A 93 -4.96 9.88 -27.21
CA PRO A 93 -4.82 10.59 -28.47
C PRO A 93 -4.80 12.10 -28.17
N LEU A 94 -3.86 12.83 -28.79
CA LEU A 94 -3.60 14.28 -28.61
C LEU A 94 -4.79 15.20 -28.95
N THR A 95 -5.95 14.64 -29.27
CA THR A 95 -7.15 15.38 -29.67
C THR A 95 -8.14 15.40 -28.52
N ARG A 96 -8.08 16.49 -27.73
CA ARG A 96 -9.20 17.07 -26.96
C ARG A 96 -9.89 16.11 -25.96
N SER A 97 -9.52 16.18 -24.68
CA SER A 97 -10.32 15.55 -23.61
C SER A 97 -10.22 16.26 -22.26
N ILE A 98 -10.73 17.50 -22.21
CA ILE A 98 -11.45 17.96 -21.03
C ILE A 98 -12.66 17.02 -20.93
N GLY A 99 -12.63 15.99 -20.07
CA GLY A 99 -13.84 15.20 -19.77
C GLY A 99 -13.78 13.68 -19.80
N LEU A 100 -12.60 13.02 -19.80
CA LEU A 100 -12.54 11.57 -19.51
C LEU A 100 -11.64 11.26 -18.32
N VAL A 101 -11.89 11.93 -17.19
CA VAL A 101 -11.67 11.27 -15.90
C VAL A 101 -12.81 10.25 -15.83
N ALA A 102 -12.54 9.02 -16.27
CA ALA A 102 -13.40 7.91 -15.90
C ALA A 102 -13.29 7.82 -14.37
N LEU A 103 -14.24 8.47 -13.70
CA LEU A 103 -14.39 8.45 -12.25
C LEU A 103 -14.92 7.06 -11.92
N ILE A 104 -14.06 6.06 -11.97
CA ILE A 104 -14.46 4.68 -11.72
C ILE A 104 -14.50 4.49 -10.20
N GLN A 105 -15.56 5.02 -9.59
CA GLN A 105 -15.93 4.69 -8.21
C GLN A 105 -16.21 3.17 -8.03
N ALA A 106 -16.27 2.42 -9.14
CA ALA A 106 -16.54 0.99 -9.19
C ALA A 106 -15.30 0.08 -9.18
N ILE A 107 -14.08 0.62 -9.07
CA ILE A 107 -12.85 -0.20 -9.12
C ILE A 107 -12.61 -1.02 -7.84
N ALA A 108 -13.27 -0.67 -6.73
CA ALA A 108 -13.22 -1.44 -5.49
C ALA A 108 -14.59 -1.97 -5.08
N THR A 109 -14.99 -3.13 -5.60
CA THR A 109 -16.31 -3.71 -5.27
C THR A 109 -16.32 -4.42 -3.92
N GLY A 110 -15.16 -4.73 -3.35
CA GLY A 110 -15.07 -5.36 -2.04
C GLY A 110 -15.48 -4.43 -0.91
N THR A 111 -16.17 -4.98 0.10
CA THR A 111 -16.40 -4.37 1.39
C THR A 111 -15.47 -5.03 2.41
N TYR A 112 -14.56 -4.26 3.00
CA TYR A 112 -13.55 -4.78 3.91
C TYR A 112 -13.55 -3.99 5.21
N ASP A 113 -14.65 -4.03 5.96
CA ASP A 113 -14.80 -3.23 7.19
C ASP A 113 -13.69 -3.51 8.22
N TRP A 114 -13.14 -4.72 8.23
CA TRP A 114 -12.01 -5.11 9.08
C TRP A 114 -10.70 -4.35 8.78
N LEU A 115 -10.58 -3.70 7.62
CA LEU A 115 -9.39 -2.91 7.28
C LEU A 115 -9.28 -1.60 8.03
N ARG A 116 -10.39 -1.07 8.59
CA ARG A 116 -10.39 0.20 9.32
C ARG A 116 -9.40 0.23 10.48
N GLU A 117 -9.21 -0.92 11.12
CA GLU A 117 -8.30 -1.10 12.26
C GLU A 117 -6.92 -1.64 11.83
N SER A 118 -6.71 -1.90 10.54
CA SER A 118 -5.48 -2.51 10.05
C SER A 118 -4.35 -1.49 9.89
N LEU A 119 -3.32 -1.63 10.73
CA LEU A 119 -2.08 -0.85 10.61
C LEU A 119 -1.33 -1.08 9.29
N THR A 120 -1.55 -2.23 8.63
CA THR A 120 -0.92 -2.53 7.34
C THR A 120 -1.41 -1.57 6.27
N TYR A 121 -2.73 -1.38 6.14
CA TYR A 121 -3.33 -0.63 5.05
C TYR A 121 -3.53 0.86 5.39
N SER A 122 -3.52 1.23 6.68
CA SER A 122 -3.76 2.60 7.15
C SER A 122 -2.89 3.68 6.48
N PRO A 123 -1.64 3.45 6.04
CA PRO A 123 -0.87 4.49 5.37
C PRO A 123 -1.52 5.00 4.07
N ALA A 124 -2.28 4.15 3.38
CA ALA A 124 -2.95 4.51 2.13
C ALA A 124 -4.07 5.55 2.30
N ARG A 125 -4.57 5.74 3.53
CA ARG A 125 -5.56 6.78 3.86
C ARG A 125 -5.06 8.21 3.66
N ASN A 126 -3.77 8.39 3.35
CA ASN A 126 -3.15 9.70 3.09
C ASN A 126 -2.82 9.92 1.61
N TYR A 127 -3.36 9.10 0.70
CA TYR A 127 -3.00 9.09 -0.71
C TYR A 127 -4.24 9.03 -1.60
N ASP A 128 -4.16 9.69 -2.75
CA ASP A 128 -5.01 9.41 -3.91
C ASP A 128 -4.44 8.23 -4.69
N ALA A 129 -5.27 7.48 -5.42
CA ALA A 129 -4.81 6.39 -6.28
C ALA A 129 -5.22 6.58 -7.75
N THR A 130 -4.28 6.33 -8.67
CA THR A 130 -4.52 6.32 -10.11
C THR A 130 -4.07 5.00 -10.75
N LEU A 131 -4.99 4.26 -11.35
CA LEU A 131 -4.69 3.09 -12.16
C LEU A 131 -4.38 3.54 -13.59
N ILE A 132 -3.16 3.29 -14.06
CA ILE A 132 -2.76 3.54 -15.44
C ILE A 132 -2.95 2.26 -16.23
N TYR A 133 -3.77 2.29 -17.29
CA TYR A 133 -4.16 1.08 -18.02
C TYR A 133 -4.02 1.22 -19.53
N ASP A 134 -3.77 0.10 -20.22
CA ASP A 134 -3.83 0.03 -21.66
C ASP A 134 -5.30 -0.05 -22.12
N LYS A 135 -5.74 0.90 -22.95
CA LYS A 135 -7.15 1.01 -23.36
C LYS A 135 -7.62 -0.17 -24.22
N ALA A 136 -6.72 -0.79 -24.98
CA ALA A 136 -7.08 -1.89 -25.89
C ALA A 136 -7.33 -3.20 -25.15
N SER A 137 -6.48 -3.52 -24.17
CA SER A 137 -6.53 -4.77 -23.40
C SER A 137 -7.24 -4.65 -22.05
N GLY A 138 -7.39 -3.44 -21.51
CA GLY A 138 -7.85 -3.22 -20.13
C GLY A 138 -6.81 -3.62 -19.08
N ARG A 139 -5.60 -4.01 -19.50
CA ARG A 139 -4.48 -4.34 -18.60
C ARG A 139 -4.07 -3.10 -17.81
N VAL A 140 -4.00 -3.24 -16.50
CA VAL A 140 -3.39 -2.23 -15.64
C VAL A 140 -1.88 -2.37 -15.79
N GLU A 141 -1.20 -1.28 -16.13
CA GLU A 141 0.26 -1.23 -16.25
C GLU A 141 0.92 -0.86 -14.91
N LYS A 142 0.25 0.02 -14.14
CA LYS A 142 0.68 0.44 -12.81
C LYS A 142 -0.44 1.09 -12.03
N VAL A 143 -0.28 1.11 -10.71
CA VAL A 143 -1.08 1.90 -9.78
C VAL A 143 -0.19 2.97 -9.15
N VAL A 144 -0.61 4.21 -9.15
CA VAL A 144 0.16 5.35 -8.64
C VAL A 144 -0.57 5.93 -7.44
N PHE A 145 0.06 5.85 -6.28
CA PHE A 145 -0.38 6.50 -5.04
C PHE A 145 0.28 7.88 -4.95
N ARG A 146 -0.52 8.95 -4.84
CA ARG A 146 -0.01 10.33 -4.67
C ARG A 146 -0.39 10.88 -3.32
N ALA A 147 0.58 11.39 -2.58
CA ALA A 147 0.35 11.89 -1.24
C ALA A 147 -0.59 13.10 -1.29
N VAL A 148 -1.61 13.05 -0.44
CA VAL A 148 -2.51 14.17 -0.22
C VAL A 148 -1.74 15.26 0.52
N PRO A 149 -1.95 16.55 0.20
CA PRO A 149 -1.33 17.65 0.93
C PRO A 149 -1.62 17.54 2.43
N LYS A 150 -0.62 17.77 3.28
CA LYS A 150 -0.74 17.58 4.75
C LYS A 150 -1.97 18.28 5.36
N ALA A 151 -2.35 19.44 4.84
CA ALA A 151 -3.51 20.21 5.29
C ALA A 151 -4.87 19.53 5.03
N GLN A 152 -4.90 18.52 4.16
CA GLN A 152 -6.11 17.80 3.73
C GLN A 152 -6.09 16.33 4.15
N ARG A 153 -5.06 15.90 4.90
CA ARG A 153 -4.98 14.53 5.42
C ARG A 153 -5.97 14.35 6.56
N VAL A 154 -6.71 13.26 6.54
CA VAL A 154 -7.55 12.87 7.67
C VAL A 154 -6.65 12.65 8.88
N SER A 155 -6.90 13.39 9.97
CA SER A 155 -6.18 13.21 11.24
C SER A 155 -6.45 11.80 11.75
N THR A 156 -5.52 10.86 11.54
CA THR A 156 -5.51 9.57 12.22
C THR A 156 -5.19 9.83 13.69
N ASN A 157 -6.21 10.17 14.47
CA ASN A 157 -6.08 10.18 15.92
C ASN A 157 -6.06 8.72 16.39
N PRO A 158 -5.05 8.26 17.14
CA PRO A 158 -5.15 7.01 17.89
C PRO A 158 -6.20 7.12 19.01
#